data_AF-A0A0B3VWC8-F1
#
_entry.id   AF-A0A0B3VWC8-F1
#
_cell.length_a   1.000
_cell.length_b   1.000
_cell.length_c   1.000
_cell.angle_alpha   90.00
_cell.angle_beta   90.00
_cell.angle_gamma   90.00
#
_symmetry.space_group_name_H-M   'P 1'
#
loop_
_entity.id
_entity.type
_entity.pdbx_description
1 polymer ?
#
loop_
_entity_poly.entity_id
_entity_poly.type
_entity_poly.pdbx_seq_one_letter_code
_entity_poly.pdbx_strand_id
1 'polypeptide(L)'
;MKIEMFFVYPIMGIVNKESNLFRIVDNNLKETLIIYLMEEKNQYNIYMINTMTGNIYKIFTGKDLDEIDKFNDLFISNKVNIIKGKDLDEIEGYILNSIEN
;
A
#
# COMPACT_ATOMS: atom_id res chain seq x y z
N MET A 1 15.53 12.64 0.42
CA MET A 1 14.10 12.78 0.08
C MET A 1 13.31 12.69 1.36
N LYS A 2 12.27 13.52 1.55
CA LYS A 2 11.42 13.49 2.76
C LYS A 2 10.61 12.19 2.84
N ILE A 3 10.08 11.74 1.70
CA ILE A 3 9.26 10.53 1.61
C ILE A 3 9.94 9.44 0.78
N GLU A 4 9.87 8.20 1.25
CA GLU A 4 10.39 7.02 0.58
C GLU A 4 9.35 5.90 0.53
N MET A 5 9.41 5.05 -0.49
CA MET A 5 8.51 3.90 -0.66
C MET A 5 9.33 2.61 -0.75
N PHE A 6 9.00 1.65 0.12
CA PHE A 6 9.69 0.38 0.32
C PHE A 6 8.78 -0.77 -0.05
N PHE A 7 9.17 -1.58 -1.03
CA PHE A 7 8.43 -2.77 -1.44
C PHE A 7 8.96 -3.99 -0.67
N VAL A 8 8.05 -4.75 -0.09
CA VAL A 8 8.33 -5.90 0.80
C VAL A 8 7.85 -7.20 0.15
N TYR A 9 6.76 -7.15 -0.61
CA TYR A 9 6.26 -8.26 -1.42
C TYR A 9 6.93 -8.25 -2.82
N PRO A 10 7.26 -9.41 -3.41
CA PRO A 10 7.01 -10.78 -2.91
C PRO A 10 8.08 -11.34 -1.97
N ILE A 11 9.10 -10.56 -1.60
CA ILE A 11 10.30 -11.04 -0.86
C ILE A 11 9.93 -11.77 0.45
N MET A 12 8.97 -11.24 1.23
CA MET A 12 8.54 -11.88 2.48
C MET A 12 7.43 -12.94 2.32
N GLY A 13 6.79 -13.03 1.15
CA GLY A 13 5.66 -13.95 0.92
C GLY A 13 4.43 -13.67 1.79
N ILE A 14 3.46 -14.60 1.78
CA ILE A 14 2.26 -14.57 2.62
C ILE A 14 2.49 -15.46 3.84
N VAL A 15 2.30 -14.90 5.04
CA VAL A 15 2.44 -15.60 6.33
C VAL A 15 1.17 -15.41 7.12
N ASN A 16 0.58 -16.49 7.64
CA ASN A 16 -0.67 -16.44 8.40
C ASN A 16 -1.78 -15.66 7.69
N LYS A 17 -1.95 -15.88 6.37
CA LYS A 17 -2.95 -15.20 5.52
C LYS A 17 -2.72 -13.69 5.36
N GLU A 18 -1.56 -13.17 5.72
CA GLU A 18 -1.24 -11.75 5.62
C GLU A 18 0.11 -11.52 4.93
N SER A 19 0.28 -10.36 4.30
CA SER A 19 1.58 -9.94 3.78
C SER A 19 1.68 -8.42 3.75
N ASN A 20 2.85 -7.85 4.07
CA ASN A 20 3.12 -6.44 3.78
C ASN A 20 3.48 -6.32 2.30
N LEU A 21 2.74 -5.50 1.54
CA LEU A 21 3.05 -5.26 0.14
C LEU A 21 4.14 -4.21 0.02
N PHE A 22 3.86 -3.01 0.53
CA PHE A 22 4.81 -1.91 0.57
C PHE A 22 4.47 -0.91 1.66
N ARG A 23 5.42 -0.01 1.93
CA ARG A 23 5.29 1.06 2.92
C ARG A 23 5.74 2.38 2.33
N ILE A 24 5.07 3.45 2.70
CA ILE A 24 5.45 4.82 2.35
C ILE A 24 5.80 5.52 3.66
N VAL A 25 7.04 5.97 3.79
CA VAL A 25 7.60 6.50 5.03
C VAL A 25 7.97 7.96 4.85
N ASP A 26 7.51 8.82 5.75
CA ASP A 26 8.08 10.15 5.93
C ASP A 26 9.23 10.04 6.94
N ASN A 27 10.46 10.20 6.45
CA ASN A 27 11.66 10.03 7.27
C ASN A 27 11.84 11.12 8.33
N ASN A 28 11.16 12.26 8.19
CA ASN A 28 11.23 13.35 9.19
C ASN A 28 10.29 13.09 10.36
N LEU A 29 9.10 12.56 10.09
CA LEU A 29 8.07 12.32 11.09
C LEU A 29 8.06 10.88 11.63
N LYS A 30 8.76 9.96 10.94
CA LYS A 30 8.72 8.50 11.16
C LYS A 30 7.30 7.93 11.03
N GLU A 31 6.48 8.61 10.25
CA GLU A 31 5.10 8.23 9.95
C GLU A 31 5.08 7.29 8.75
N THR A 32 4.04 6.45 8.65
CA THR A 32 3.98 5.43 7.61
C THR A 32 2.56 5.16 7.15
N LEU A 33 2.38 5.12 5.83
CA LEU A 33 1.27 4.40 5.21
C LEU A 33 1.74 2.97 4.95
N ILE A 34 1.10 2.00 5.58
CA ILE A 34 1.39 0.58 5.37
C ILE A 34 0.31 0.00 4.49
N ILE A 35 0.71 -0.59 3.36
CA ILE A 35 -0.17 -1.29 2.45
C ILE A 35 0.08 -2.78 2.63
N TYR A 36 -0.96 -3.51 3.00
CA TYR A 36 -0.87 -4.93 3.34
C TYR A 36 -2.02 -5.72 2.75
N LEU A 37 -1.74 -6.97 2.44
CA LEU A 37 -2.66 -7.98 1.96
C LEU A 37 -3.18 -8.80 3.15
N MET A 38 -4.45 -9.20 3.08
CA MET A 38 -5.09 -10.17 3.95
C MET A 38 -5.97 -11.12 3.14
N GLU A 39 -5.80 -12.42 3.32
CA GLU A 39 -6.63 -13.45 2.71
C GLU A 39 -7.87 -13.72 3.59
N GLU A 40 -9.04 -13.37 3.08
CA GLU A 40 -10.31 -13.48 3.80
C GLU A 40 -11.36 -14.14 2.90
N LYS A 41 -11.97 -15.23 3.40
CA LYS A 41 -13.11 -15.91 2.71
C LYS A 41 -12.83 -16.23 1.22
N ASN A 42 -11.64 -16.76 0.92
CA ASN A 42 -11.16 -17.08 -0.43
C ASN A 42 -11.00 -15.87 -1.36
N GLN A 43 -10.74 -14.69 -0.79
CA GLN A 43 -10.39 -13.48 -1.52
C GLN A 43 -9.14 -12.85 -0.90
N TYR A 44 -8.47 -12.02 -1.68
CA TYR A 44 -7.27 -11.30 -1.28
C TYR A 44 -7.60 -9.81 -1.15
N ASN A 45 -7.75 -9.33 0.07
CA ASN A 45 -8.07 -7.92 0.34
C ASN A 45 -6.80 -7.15 0.63
N ILE A 46 -6.63 -6.00 -0.03
CA ILE A 46 -5.54 -5.07 0.26
C ILE A 46 -6.10 -3.93 1.08
N TYR A 47 -5.42 -3.67 2.18
CA TYR A 47 -5.72 -2.62 3.12
C TYR A 47 -4.56 -1.61 3.17
N MET A 48 -4.91 -0.36 3.44
CA MET A 48 -3.98 0.69 3.80
C MET A 48 -4.26 1.12 5.23
N ILE A 49 -3.22 1.21 6.06
CA ILE A 49 -3.29 1.82 7.39
C ILE A 49 -2.38 3.03 7.46
N ASN A 50 -2.93 4.15 7.92
CA ASN A 50 -2.15 5.31 8.34
C ASN A 50 -1.77 5.11 9.82
N THR A 51 -0.47 4.97 10.10
CA THR A 51 0.01 4.69 11.47
C THR A 51 -0.11 5.87 12.43
N MET A 52 -0.29 7.09 11.92
CA MET A 52 -0.51 8.29 12.73
C MET A 52 -1.95 8.39 13.22
N THR A 53 -2.92 8.15 12.33
CA THR A 53 -4.35 8.28 12.66
C THR A 53 -4.98 6.98 13.15
N GLY A 54 -4.37 5.83 12.81
CA GLY A 54 -4.94 4.51 13.01
C GLY A 54 -6.05 4.17 12.02
N ASN A 55 -6.32 5.03 11.03
CA ASN A 55 -7.35 4.78 10.03
C ASN A 55 -6.95 3.63 9.11
N ILE A 56 -7.90 2.73 8.85
CA ILE A 56 -7.74 1.58 7.98
C ILE A 56 -8.75 1.67 6.85
N TYR A 57 -8.28 1.54 5.62
CA TYR A 57 -9.11 1.54 4.42
C TYR A 57 -8.88 0.26 3.64
N LYS A 58 -9.95 -0.39 3.19
CA LYS A 58 -9.84 -1.45 2.19
C LYS A 58 -9.74 -0.79 0.82
N ILE A 59 -8.61 -0.97 0.13
CA ILE A 59 -8.31 -0.25 -1.11
C ILE A 59 -8.41 -1.14 -2.35
N PHE A 60 -8.36 -2.47 -2.20
CA PHE A 60 -8.52 -3.39 -3.33
C PHE A 60 -9.02 -4.76 -2.85
N THR A 61 -9.75 -5.47 -3.71
CA THR A 61 -10.13 -6.88 -3.50
C THR A 61 -9.77 -7.65 -4.77
N GLY A 62 -8.80 -8.54 -4.66
CA GLY A 62 -8.36 -9.45 -5.71
C GLY A 62 -8.96 -10.85 -5.55
N LYS A 63 -9.19 -11.53 -6.66
CA LYS A 63 -9.69 -12.91 -6.71
C LYS A 63 -8.57 -13.95 -6.54
N ASP A 64 -7.37 -13.59 -6.97
CA ASP A 64 -6.18 -14.43 -6.98
C ASP A 64 -4.92 -13.58 -6.76
N LEU A 65 -3.77 -14.25 -6.64
CA LEU A 65 -2.48 -13.57 -6.44
C LEU A 65 -2.01 -12.82 -7.69
N ASP A 66 -2.42 -13.24 -8.89
CA ASP A 66 -2.07 -12.54 -10.13
C ASP A 66 -2.66 -11.13 -10.15
N GLU A 67 -3.88 -10.94 -9.63
CA GLU A 67 -4.47 -9.62 -9.44
C GLU A 67 -3.72 -8.77 -8.39
N ILE A 68 -3.19 -9.39 -7.33
CA ILE A 68 -2.36 -8.71 -6.32
C ILE A 68 -1.00 -8.29 -6.88
N ASP A 69 -0.38 -9.14 -7.69
CA ASP A 69 0.88 -8.84 -8.38
C ASP A 69 0.71 -7.63 -9.30
N LYS A 70 -0.37 -7.61 -10.11
CA LYS A 70 -0.70 -6.46 -10.97
C LYS A 70 -0.93 -5.18 -10.19
N PHE A 71 -1.63 -5.27 -9.05
CA PHE A 71 -1.79 -4.13 -8.16
C PHE A 71 -0.43 -3.60 -7.70
N ASN A 72 0.44 -4.48 -7.18
CA ASN A 72 1.75 -4.08 -6.68
C ASN A 72 2.64 -3.49 -7.79
N ASP A 73 2.62 -4.06 -8.99
CA ASP A 73 3.36 -3.59 -10.16
C ASP A 73 2.96 -2.16 -10.59
N LEU A 74 1.69 -1.80 -10.45
CA LEU A 74 1.20 -0.44 -10.70
C LEU A 74 1.85 0.58 -9.77
N PHE A 75 2.04 0.23 -8.50
CA PHE A 75 2.73 1.09 -7.53
C PHE A 75 4.24 1.13 -7.76
N ILE A 76 4.86 0.00 -8.11
CA ILE A 76 6.29 -0.06 -8.45
C ILE A 76 6.59 0.84 -9.64
N SER A 77 5.82 0.70 -10.73
CA SER A 77 6.01 1.46 -11.97
C SER A 77 5.72 2.96 -11.80
N ASN A 78 4.78 3.34 -10.94
CA ASN A 78 4.40 4.73 -10.69
C ASN A 78 5.04 5.36 -9.45
N LYS A 79 5.93 4.66 -8.74
CA LYS A 79 6.54 5.09 -7.47
C LYS A 79 6.92 6.56 -7.45
N VAL A 80 7.67 7.00 -8.47
CA VAL A 80 8.17 8.39 -8.55
C VAL A 80 7.02 9.38 -8.63
N ASN A 81 6.01 9.11 -9.44
CA ASN A 81 4.86 10.01 -9.62
C ASN A 81 4.00 10.08 -8.35
N ILE A 82 3.89 8.98 -7.62
CA ILE A 82 3.16 8.91 -6.36
C ILE A 82 3.82 9.85 -5.34
N ILE A 83 5.13 9.69 -5.09
CA ILE A 83 5.81 10.39 -3.98
C ILE A 83 6.35 11.78 -4.34
N LYS A 84 6.52 12.11 -5.62
CA LYS A 84 7.21 13.34 -6.03
C LYS A 84 6.40 14.58 -5.64
N GLY A 85 7.00 15.40 -4.77
CA GLY A 85 6.48 16.70 -4.37
C GLY A 85 5.26 16.62 -3.44
N LYS A 86 4.93 15.44 -2.92
CA LYS A 86 3.79 15.24 -2.02
C LYS A 86 4.22 14.96 -0.59
N ASP A 87 3.38 15.30 0.38
CA ASP A 87 3.44 14.77 1.75
C ASP A 87 2.61 13.49 1.92
N LEU A 88 2.60 12.90 3.13
CA LEU A 88 1.88 11.64 3.38
C LEU A 88 0.37 11.79 3.25
N ASP A 89 -0.20 12.93 3.66
CA ASP A 89 -1.64 13.18 3.58
C ASP A 89 -2.08 13.29 2.11
N GLU A 90 -1.31 14.00 1.29
CA GLU A 90 -1.53 14.08 -0.15
C GLU A 90 -1.40 12.72 -0.85
N ILE A 91 -0.47 11.88 -0.40
CA ILE A 91 -0.30 10.52 -0.92
C ILE A 91 -1.46 9.61 -0.49
N GLU A 92 -1.90 9.67 0.77
CA GLU A 92 -3.06 8.94 1.26
C GLU A 92 -4.29 9.28 0.42
N GLY A 93 -4.57 10.58 0.23
CA GLY A 93 -5.67 11.06 -0.59
C GLY A 93 -5.55 10.62 -2.06
N TYR A 94 -4.34 10.64 -2.63
CA TYR A 94 -4.11 10.16 -3.99
C TYR A 94 -4.47 8.67 -4.15
N ILE A 95 -4.05 7.83 -3.19
CA ILE A 95 -4.33 6.39 -3.22
C ILE A 95 -5.83 6.14 -3.10
N LEU A 96 -6.51 6.82 -2.16
CA LEU A 96 -7.95 6.68 -1.95
C LEU A 96 -8.78 7.20 -3.14
N ASN A 97 -8.35 8.24 -3.84
CA ASN A 97 -9.05 8.72 -5.04
C ASN A 97 -8.83 7.82 -6.27
N SER A 98 -7.72 7.06 -6.28
CA SER A 98 -7.39 6.15 -7.38
C SER A 98 -8.22 4.85 -7.36
N ILE A 99 -8.95 4.61 -6.27
CA ILE A 99 -9.81 3.42 -6.09
C ILE A 99 -11.32 3.73 -6.19
N GLU A 100 -11.71 5.01 -6.12
CA GLU A 100 -13.10 5.45 -6.24
C GLU A 100 -13.54 5.70 -7.71
N ASN A 101 -12.62 5.57 -8.67
CA ASN A 101 -12.88 5.69 -10.12
C ASN A 101 -12.61 4.36 -10.85
#